data_AF-A0A1G2V564-F1
#
_entry.id   AF-A0A1G2V564-F1
#
_cell.length_a   1.000
_cell.length_b   1.000
_cell.length_c   1.000
_cell.angle_alpha   90.00
_cell.angle_beta   90.00
_cell.angle_gamma   90.00
#
_symmetry.space_group_name_H-M   'P 1'
#
loop_
_entity.id
_entity.type
_entity.pdbx_description
1 polymer ?
#
loop_
_entity_poly.entity_id
_entity_poly.type
_entity_poly.pdbx_seq_one_letter_code
_entity_poly.pdbx_strand_id
1 'polypeptide(L)'
;MQKTQIISYDKRVQLFWALITISILSIFIYIYAVNVIARNIALKQDLEKQMADMSAHFDSLEFAYIELRNNVTLELAYQRGFKEAKSPLYISRTRPQALSFNTSSR
;
A
#
# COMPACT_ATOMS: atom_id res chain seq x y z
N MET A 1 -13.41 -38.96 50.68
CA MET A 1 -14.47 -39.49 49.79
C MET A 1 -14.20 -38.98 48.36
N GLN A 2 -13.67 -39.82 47.49
CA GLN A 2 -13.46 -39.46 46.07
C GLN A 2 -14.79 -39.58 45.33
N LYS A 3 -15.26 -38.44 44.80
CA LYS A 3 -16.47 -38.35 43.98
C LYS A 3 -16.11 -38.81 42.57
N THR A 4 -16.24 -40.10 42.29
CA THR A 4 -16.06 -40.65 40.94
C THR A 4 -17.22 -40.20 40.06
N GLN A 5 -16.98 -39.18 39.24
CA GLN A 5 -17.92 -38.79 38.19
C GLN A 5 -17.84 -39.80 37.05
N ILE A 6 -18.82 -40.69 36.99
CA ILE A 6 -18.95 -41.68 35.93
C ILE A 6 -19.57 -40.97 34.73
N ILE A 7 -18.76 -40.68 33.71
CA ILE A 7 -19.25 -40.12 32.45
C ILE A 7 -20.13 -41.18 31.77
N SER A 8 -21.42 -40.86 31.64
CA SER A 8 -22.42 -41.72 30.98
C SER A 8 -21.96 -42.11 29.56
N TYR A 9 -22.23 -43.35 29.16
CA TYR A 9 -21.73 -43.97 27.93
C TYR A 9 -22.03 -43.12 26.68
N ASP A 10 -23.24 -42.56 26.59
CA ASP A 10 -23.66 -41.71 25.46
C ASP A 10 -22.80 -40.46 25.28
N LYS A 11 -22.31 -39.89 26.39
CA LYS A 11 -21.43 -38.70 26.35
C LYS A 11 -20.04 -39.03 25.80
N ARG A 12 -19.56 -40.26 26.00
CA ARG A 12 -18.26 -40.70 25.47
C ARG A 12 -18.30 -40.85 23.96
N VAL A 13 -19.37 -41.44 23.44
CA VAL A 13 -19.57 -41.62 21.99
C VAL A 13 -19.72 -40.26 21.29
N GLN A 14 -20.48 -39.34 21.87
CA GLN A 14 -20.65 -37.99 21.32
C GLN A 14 -19.32 -37.20 21.28
N LEU A 15 -18.52 -37.27 22.35
CA LEU A 15 -17.20 -36.63 22.39
C LEU A 15 -16.21 -37.24 21.39
N PHE A 16 -16.23 -38.57 21.22
CA PHE A 16 -15.39 -39.26 20.26
C PHE A 16 -15.70 -38.83 18.82
N TRP A 17 -16.99 -38.78 18.46
CA TRP A 17 -17.43 -38.29 17.15
C TRP A 17 -17.14 -36.79 16.94
N ALA A 18 -17.25 -35.97 17.98
CA ALA A 18 -16.86 -34.56 17.90
C ALA A 18 -15.36 -34.42 17.63
N LEU A 19 -14.51 -35.24 18.27
CA LEU A 19 -13.06 -35.23 18.06
C LEU A 19 -12.67 -35.69 16.65
N ILE A 20 -13.36 -36.71 16.13
CA ILE A 20 -13.18 -37.16 14.74
C ILE A 20 -13.58 -36.05 13.77
N THR A 21 -14.73 -35.44 13.98
CA THR A 21 -15.23 -34.36 13.11
C THR A 21 -14.26 -33.18 13.09
N ILE A 22 -13.75 -32.75 14.25
CA ILE A 22 -12.82 -31.63 14.31
C ILE A 22 -11.45 -31.96 13.71
N SER A 23 -11.00 -33.21 13.86
CA SER A 23 -9.77 -33.69 13.22
C SER A 23 -9.88 -33.68 11.70
N ILE A 24 -10.98 -34.21 11.16
CA ILE A 24 -11.25 -34.20 9.72
C ILE A 24 -11.38 -32.75 9.20
N LEU A 25 -12.13 -31.91 9.91
CA LEU A 25 -12.27 -30.49 9.56
C LEU A 25 -10.91 -29.77 9.53
N SER A 26 -10.04 -30.05 10.49
CA SER A 26 -8.69 -29.49 10.55
C SER A 26 -7.85 -29.87 9.32
N ILE A 27 -7.96 -31.11 8.85
CA ILE A 27 -7.26 -31.56 7.64
C ILE A 27 -7.77 -30.82 6.40
N PHE A 28 -9.10 -30.67 6.26
CA PHE A 28 -9.67 -29.90 5.14
C PHE A 28 -9.24 -28.44 5.15
N ILE A 29 -9.26 -27.80 6.32
CA ILE A 29 -8.81 -26.41 6.48
C ILE A 29 -7.34 -26.29 6.10
N TYR A 30 -6.49 -27.25 6.51
CA TYR A 30 -5.08 -27.24 6.16
C TYR A 30 -4.85 -27.29 4.64
N ILE A 31 -5.49 -28.22 3.94
CA ILE A 31 -5.36 -28.35 2.48
C ILE A 31 -5.86 -27.09 1.77
N TYR A 32 -6.99 -26.53 2.22
CA TYR A 32 -7.53 -25.29 1.68
C TYR A 32 -6.58 -24.11 1.90
N ALA A 33 -6.06 -23.95 3.12
CA ALA A 33 -5.14 -22.88 3.47
C ALA A 33 -3.86 -22.94 2.64
N VAL A 34 -3.27 -24.13 2.45
CA VAL A 34 -2.07 -24.31 1.61
C VAL A 34 -2.34 -23.88 0.17
N ASN A 35 -3.47 -24.28 -0.41
CA ASN A 35 -3.85 -23.88 -1.77
C ASN A 35 -4.05 -22.37 -1.91
N VAL A 36 -4.67 -21.73 -0.92
CA VAL A 36 -4.86 -20.26 -0.90
C VAL A 36 -3.51 -19.55 -0.76
N ILE A 37 -2.63 -20.01 0.13
CA ILE A 37 -1.30 -19.44 0.33
C ILE A 37 -0.48 -19.54 -0.96
N ALA A 38 -0.46 -20.70 -1.62
CA ALA A 38 0.27 -20.89 -2.87
C ALA A 38 -0.20 -19.92 -3.97
N ARG A 39 -1.52 -19.76 -4.14
CA ARG A 39 -2.09 -18.80 -5.10
C ARG A 39 -1.76 -17.35 -4.74
N ASN A 40 -1.84 -17.00 -3.45
CA ASN A 40 -1.55 -15.64 -3.01
C ASN A 40 -0.07 -15.27 -3.19
N ILE A 41 0.85 -16.23 -2.97
CA ILE A 41 2.27 -16.03 -3.24
C ILE A 41 2.52 -15.78 -4.74
N ALA A 42 1.90 -16.58 -5.61
CA ALA A 42 2.03 -16.39 -7.05
C ALA A 42 1.50 -15.01 -7.51
N LEU A 43 0.37 -14.56 -6.97
CA LEU A 43 -0.19 -13.23 -7.25
C LEU A 43 0.70 -12.10 -6.70
N LYS A 44 1.26 -12.27 -5.50
CA LYS A 44 2.18 -11.30 -4.89
C LYS A 44 3.44 -11.12 -5.74
N GLN A 45 3.96 -12.21 -6.30
CA GLN A 45 5.15 -12.16 -7.17
C GLN A 45 4.89 -11.34 -8.44
N ASP A 46 3.69 -11.41 -9.02
CA ASP A 46 3.32 -10.59 -10.18
C ASP A 46 3.20 -9.10 -9.82
N LEU A 47 2.59 -8.80 -8.68
CA LEU A 47 2.53 -7.43 -8.15
C LEU A 47 3.93 -6.87 -7.86
N GLU A 48 4.84 -7.67 -7.29
CA GLU A 48 6.22 -7.26 -7.05
C GLU A 48 6.97 -6.93 -8.34
N LYS A 49 6.74 -7.69 -9.43
CA LYS A 49 7.30 -7.37 -10.75
C LYS A 49 6.76 -6.05 -11.29
N GLN A 50 5.44 -5.85 -11.23
CA GLN A 50 4.82 -4.61 -11.69
C GLN A 50 5.32 -3.39 -10.89
N MET A 51 5.54 -3.56 -9.59
CA MET A 51 6.14 -2.52 -8.75
C MET A 51 7.58 -2.22 -9.17
N ALA A 52 8.40 -3.25 -9.45
CA ALA A 52 9.77 -3.06 -9.90
C ALA A 52 9.84 -2.32 -11.26
N ASP A 53 8.98 -2.68 -12.22
CA ASP A 53 8.90 -2.01 -13.52
C ASP A 53 8.48 -0.54 -13.36
N MET A 54 7.47 -0.27 -12.51
CA MET A 54 7.02 1.10 -12.22
C MET A 54 8.13 1.94 -11.58
N SER A 55 8.88 1.37 -10.63
CA SER A 55 10.03 2.05 -10.00
C SER A 55 11.12 2.37 -11.03
N ALA A 56 11.45 1.43 -11.92
CA ALA A 56 12.42 1.68 -12.98
C ALA A 56 11.97 2.80 -13.94
N HIS A 57 10.67 2.87 -14.25
CA HIS A 57 10.10 3.98 -15.02
C HIS A 57 10.22 5.33 -14.30
N PHE A 58 9.98 5.38 -12.99
CA PHE A 58 10.18 6.59 -12.19
C PHE A 58 11.63 7.04 -12.17
N ASP A 59 12.57 6.11 -11.96
CA ASP A 59 14.00 6.41 -11.96
C ASP A 59 14.41 7.01 -13.31
N SER A 60 13.97 6.40 -14.42
CA SER A 60 14.23 6.92 -15.76
C SER A 60 13.66 8.33 -15.96
N LEU A 61 12.47 8.61 -15.43
CA LEU A 61 11.85 9.92 -15.52
C LEU A 61 12.60 10.96 -14.67
N GLU A 62 13.05 10.57 -13.49
CA GLU A 62 13.87 11.41 -12.61
C GLU A 62 15.20 11.76 -13.29
N PHE A 63 15.87 10.78 -13.90
CA PHE A 63 17.07 11.04 -14.69
C PHE A 63 16.80 12.02 -15.84
N ALA A 64 15.72 11.83 -16.61
CA ALA A 64 15.35 12.74 -17.69
C ALA A 64 15.03 14.15 -17.18
N TYR A 65 14.37 14.25 -16.01
CA TYR A 65 14.10 15.54 -15.37
C TYR A 65 15.38 16.23 -14.89
N ILE A 66 16.30 15.50 -14.27
CA ILE A 66 17.59 16.02 -13.82
C ILE A 66 18.41 16.52 -15.03
N GLU A 67 18.45 15.73 -16.10
CA GLU A 67 19.11 16.12 -17.35
C GLU A 67 18.49 17.40 -17.92
N LEU A 68 17.16 17.47 -18.02
CA LEU A 68 16.47 18.66 -18.50
C LEU A 68 16.75 19.88 -17.61
N ARG A 69 16.68 19.72 -16.28
CA ARG A 69 16.96 20.78 -15.32
C ARG A 69 18.39 21.29 -15.46
N ASN A 70 19.36 20.40 -15.60
CA ASN A 70 20.77 20.76 -15.76
C ASN A 70 21.03 21.44 -17.12
N ASN A 71 20.26 21.09 -18.15
CA ASN A 71 20.34 21.72 -19.47
C ASN A 71 19.65 23.10 -19.56
N VAL A 72 18.82 23.49 -18.58
CA VAL A 72 18.26 24.85 -18.51
C VAL A 72 19.32 25.81 -17.95
N THR A 73 20.25 26.22 -18.80
CA THR A 73 21.29 27.20 -18.47
C THR A 73 20.94 28.60 -18.98
N LEU A 74 21.54 29.63 -18.37
CA LEU A 74 21.43 31.02 -18.84
C LEU A 74 21.90 31.18 -20.29
N GLU A 75 22.94 30.44 -20.69
CA GLU A 75 23.41 30.39 -22.07
C GLU A 75 22.36 29.85 -23.05
N LEU A 76 21.65 28.77 -22.69
CA LEU A 76 20.53 28.27 -23.51
C LEU A 76 19.41 29.33 -23.60
N ALA A 77 19.12 30.04 -22.51
CA ALA A 77 18.12 31.09 -22.49
C ALA A 77 18.51 32.26 -23.43
N TYR A 78 19.77 32.73 -23.38
CA TYR A 78 20.26 33.76 -24.29
C TYR A 78 20.26 33.29 -25.76
N GLN A 79 20.65 32.04 -26.03
CA GLN A 79 20.59 31.44 -27.38
C GLN A 79 19.16 31.33 -27.93
N ARG A 80 18.17 31.10 -27.06
CA ARG A 80 16.74 31.08 -27.40
C ARG A 80 16.14 32.49 -27.54
N GLY A 81 16.93 33.55 -27.37
CA GLY A 81 16.52 34.95 -27.55
C GLY A 81 15.94 35.61 -26.30
N PHE A 82 15.97 34.94 -25.14
CA PHE A 82 15.60 35.57 -23.87
C PHE A 82 16.65 36.62 -23.49
N LYS A 83 16.21 37.74 -22.94
CA LYS A 83 17.07 38.83 -22.45
C LYS A 83 16.72 39.14 -21.01
N GLU A 84 17.73 39.54 -20.25
CA GLU A 84 17.58 39.85 -18.83
C GLU A 84 16.68 41.08 -18.65
N ALA A 85 15.66 40.97 -17.79
CA ALA A 85 14.70 42.04 -17.56
C ALA A 85 15.33 43.14 -16.70
N LYS A 86 15.41 44.37 -17.24
CA LYS A 86 16.01 45.54 -16.55
C LYS A 86 15.23 46.01 -15.31
N SER A 87 13.97 45.59 -15.17
CA SER A 87 13.14 45.83 -13.99
C SER A 87 12.33 44.56 -13.70
N PRO A 88 12.76 43.72 -12.74
CA PRO A 88 12.03 42.51 -12.41
C PRO A 88 10.68 42.85 -11.76
N LEU A 89 9.60 42.31 -12.33
CA LEU A 89 8.26 42.40 -11.74
C LEU A 89 8.15 41.40 -10.59
N TYR A 90 8.36 41.86 -9.37
CA TYR A 90 8.20 41.02 -8.18
C TYR A 90 6.72 40.79 -7.89
N ILE A 91 6.26 39.55 -7.97
CA ILE A 91 4.94 39.16 -7.47
C ILE A 91 5.11 38.90 -5.97
N SER A 92 4.74 39.87 -5.13
CA SER A 92 4.62 39.64 -3.70
C SER A 92 3.50 38.64 -3.45
N ARG A 93 3.79 37.54 -2.73
CA ARG A 93 2.75 36.68 -2.15
C ARG A 93 1.99 37.46 -1.08
N THR A 94 1.13 38.37 -1.48
CA THR A 94 0.09 38.89 -0.60
C THR A 94 -0.75 37.67 -0.28
N ARG A 95 -0.58 37.09 0.93
CA ARG A 95 -1.42 35.98 1.38
C ARG A 95 -2.85 36.49 1.28
N PRO A 96 -3.69 36.01 0.34
CA PRO A 96 -5.11 36.29 0.46
C PRO A 96 -5.50 35.69 1.81
N GLN A 97 -6.07 36.52 2.67
CA GLN A 97 -6.57 36.09 3.98
C GLN A 97 -7.31 34.77 3.76
N ALA A 98 -6.82 33.71 4.41
CA ALA A 98 -7.41 32.40 4.28
C ALA A 98 -8.91 32.54 4.58
N LEU A 99 -9.75 32.24 3.59
CA LEU A 99 -11.20 32.21 3.72
C LEU A 99 -11.56 31.06 4.67
N SER A 100 -11.49 31.34 5.96
CA SER A 100 -11.96 30.48 7.03
C SER A 100 -13.46 30.67 7.19
N PHE A 101 -14.25 29.67 6.78
CA PHE A 101 -15.71 29.62 6.96
C PHE A 101 -16.12 29.31 8.41
N ASN A 102 -15.56 30.02 9.39
CA ASN A 102 -16.00 29.93 10.78
C ASN A 102 -16.56 31.28 11.24
N THR A 103 -17.73 31.62 10.73
CA THR A 103 -18.64 32.55 11.41
C THR A 103 -19.85 31.75 11.88
N SER A 104 -19.71 31.12 13.06
CA SER A 104 -20.86 30.68 13.84
C SER A 104 -21.38 31.91 14.57
N SER A 105 -22.33 32.61 13.97
CA SER A 105 -23.11 33.66 14.61
C SER A 105 -23.83 33.09 15.84
N ARG A 106 -23.56 33.64 17.02
CA ARG A 106 -24.32 33.42 18.24
C ARG A 106 -24.77 34.77 18.78
#